data_AF-A0A6I0DGT8-F1
#
_entry.id   AF-A0A6I0DGT8-F1
#
_cell.length_a   1.000
_cell.length_b   1.000
_cell.length_c   1.000
_cell.angle_alpha   90.00
_cell.angle_beta   90.00
_cell.angle_gamma   90.00
#
_symmetry.space_group_name_H-M   'P 1'
#
loop_
_entity.id
_entity.type
_entity.pdbx_description
1 polymer ?
#
loop_
_entity_poly.entity_id
_entity_poly.type
_entity_poly.pdbx_seq_one_letter_code
_entity_poly.pdbx_strand_id
1 'polypeptide(L)'
;MKKTPITELDIDSLDEATLMELNRHIVERLQFLHQQKTAAVLQEIKIGSGVMFEGPDGTMVRGFVIRRNRKTVTVHTDDDKQWNVSPSLLSLTGGHIMDEAPTRAGRVVPFSKPDSRK
;
A
#
# COMPACT_ATOMS: atom_id res chain seq x y z
N MET A 1 21.20 -15.70 11.78
CA MET A 1 20.33 -16.70 12.46
C MET A 1 20.05 -17.80 11.45
N LYS A 2 20.51 -19.03 11.73
CA LYS A 2 20.35 -20.17 10.81
C LYS A 2 18.86 -20.52 10.74
N LYS A 3 18.30 -20.55 9.53
CA LYS A 3 16.90 -20.92 9.28
C LYS A 3 16.88 -22.44 9.22
N THR A 4 16.46 -23.09 10.30
CA THR A 4 16.36 -24.55 10.35
C THR A 4 15.32 -25.00 9.33
N PRO A 5 15.67 -25.91 8.39
CA PRO A 5 14.70 -26.42 7.42
C PRO A 5 13.63 -27.25 8.14
N ILE A 6 12.39 -27.15 7.65
CA ILE A 6 11.14 -27.69 8.23
C ILE A 6 11.14 -29.23 8.36
N THR A 7 12.16 -29.91 7.81
CA THR A 7 12.30 -31.38 7.72
C THR A 7 12.54 -32.11 9.05
N GLU A 8 12.64 -31.41 10.19
CA GLU A 8 12.88 -32.02 11.52
C GLU A 8 11.66 -32.07 12.45
N LEU A 9 10.50 -31.55 12.04
CA LEU A 9 9.27 -31.68 12.83
C LEU A 9 8.63 -33.05 12.55
N ASP A 10 8.75 -33.96 13.51
CA ASP A 10 8.08 -35.26 13.50
C ASP A 10 6.59 -35.08 13.80
N ILE A 11 5.78 -35.01 12.75
CA ILE A 11 4.32 -34.78 12.83
C ILE A 11 3.57 -36.10 13.06
N ASP A 12 4.16 -37.23 12.65
CA ASP A 12 3.50 -38.54 12.64
C ASP A 12 3.34 -39.12 14.06
N SER A 13 4.11 -38.63 15.03
CA SER A 13 3.99 -39.02 16.43
C SER A 13 2.98 -38.21 17.24
N LEU A 14 2.34 -37.20 16.65
CA LEU A 14 1.40 -36.30 17.33
C LEU A 14 -0.04 -36.83 17.29
N ASP A 15 -0.77 -36.66 18.40
CA ASP A 15 -2.20 -36.94 18.45
C ASP A 15 -3.04 -35.83 17.77
N GLU A 16 -4.31 -36.14 17.48
CA GLU A 16 -5.21 -35.22 16.77
C GLU A 16 -5.38 -33.87 17.51
N ALA A 17 -5.47 -33.90 18.84
CA ALA A 17 -5.63 -32.69 19.65
C ALA A 17 -4.38 -31.79 19.54
N THR A 18 -3.20 -32.38 19.60
CA THR A 18 -1.92 -31.68 19.46
C THR A 18 -1.73 -31.15 18.04
N LEU A 19 -2.18 -31.90 17.03
CA LEU A 19 -2.18 -31.44 15.64
C LEU A 19 -3.12 -30.24 15.43
N MET A 20 -4.31 -30.26 16.01
CA MET A 20 -5.22 -29.11 15.96
C MET A 20 -4.64 -27.87 16.62
N GLU A 21 -4.02 -28.03 17.80
CA GLU A 21 -3.42 -26.93 18.53
C GLU A 21 -2.20 -26.36 17.79
N LEU A 22 -1.36 -27.23 17.24
CA LEU A 22 -0.25 -26.84 16.37
C LEU A 22 -0.74 -26.06 15.15
N ASN A 23 -1.80 -26.53 14.50
CA ASN A 23 -2.39 -25.85 13.35
C ASN A 23 -2.93 -24.45 13.75
N ARG A 24 -3.63 -24.34 14.88
CA ARG A 24 -4.11 -23.06 15.41
C ARG A 24 -2.96 -22.07 15.58
N HIS A 25 -1.87 -22.49 16.21
CA HIS A 25 -0.68 -21.65 16.39
C HIS A 25 0.01 -21.27 15.08
N ILE A 26 0.09 -22.19 14.12
CA ILE A 26 0.65 -21.91 12.79
C ILE A 26 -0.19 -20.85 12.08
N VAL A 27 -1.51 -21.00 12.07
CA VAL A 27 -2.43 -20.04 11.44
C VAL A 27 -2.32 -18.68 12.11
N GLU A 28 -2.33 -18.61 13.44
CA GLU A 28 -2.13 -17.36 14.19
C GLU A 28 -0.80 -16.70 13.84
N ARG A 29 0.29 -17.47 13.77
CA ARG A 29 1.62 -16.96 13.43
C ARG A 29 1.67 -16.42 12.00
N LEU A 30 1.07 -17.14 11.05
CA LEU A 30 0.99 -16.69 9.65
C LEU A 30 0.16 -15.41 9.52
N GLN A 31 -0.98 -15.33 10.20
CA GLN A 31 -1.80 -14.11 10.24
C GLN A 31 -1.02 -12.93 10.82
N PHE A 32 -0.31 -13.13 11.92
CA PHE A 32 0.53 -12.11 12.52
C PHE A 32 1.64 -11.63 11.57
N LEU A 33 2.36 -12.55 10.93
CA LEU A 33 3.40 -12.21 9.94
C LEU A 33 2.81 -11.48 8.73
N HIS A 34 1.61 -11.87 8.28
CA HIS A 34 0.92 -11.18 7.20
C HIS A 34 0.52 -9.76 7.58
N GLN A 35 0.01 -9.56 8.80
CA GLN A 35 -0.30 -8.24 9.34
C GLN A 35 0.95 -7.36 9.44
N GLN A 36 2.07 -7.90 9.92
CA GLN A 36 3.35 -7.18 9.99
C GLN A 36 3.86 -6.78 8.60
N LYS A 37 3.84 -7.70 7.63
CA LYS A 37 4.24 -7.38 6.25
C LYS A 37 3.34 -6.32 5.62
N THR A 38 2.04 -6.40 5.86
CA THR A 38 1.06 -5.44 5.36
C THR A 38 1.26 -4.07 6.00
N ALA A 39 1.59 -4.01 7.30
CA ALA A 39 1.87 -2.77 8.01
C ALA A 39 3.14 -2.07 7.50
N ALA A 40 4.19 -2.82 7.15
CA ALA A 40 5.44 -2.28 6.63
C ALA A 40 5.27 -1.68 5.21
N VAL A 41 4.57 -2.38 4.31
CA VAL A 41 4.33 -1.91 2.92
C VAL A 41 3.40 -0.69 2.88
N LEU A 42 2.43 -0.59 3.79
CA LEU A 42 1.53 0.57 3.91
C LEU A 42 2.20 1.82 4.50
N GLN A 43 3.31 1.68 5.23
CA GLN A 43 3.98 2.80 5.92
C GLN A 43 4.80 3.70 4.98
N GLU A 44 5.25 3.19 3.84
CA GLU A 44 6.07 3.94 2.89
C GLU A 44 5.24 4.76 1.89
N ILE A 45 3.98 4.38 1.66
CA ILE A 45 3.09 5.08 0.73
C ILE A 45 2.40 6.24 1.46
N LYS A 46 2.95 7.44 1.29
CA LYS A 46 2.36 8.70 1.79
C LYS A 46 1.36 9.26 0.78
N ILE A 47 0.36 9.99 1.26
CA ILE A 47 -0.47 10.84 0.40
C ILE A 47 0.46 11.80 -0.34
N GLY A 48 0.24 11.95 -1.65
CA GLY A 48 1.09 12.73 -2.54
C GLY A 48 2.28 12.00 -3.13
N SER A 49 2.53 10.74 -2.77
CA SER A 49 3.60 9.97 -3.41
C SER A 49 3.23 9.58 -4.83
N GLY A 50 4.16 9.74 -5.76
CA GLY A 50 4.09 9.26 -7.13
C GLY A 50 4.25 7.74 -7.15
N VAL A 51 3.32 7.09 -7.80
CA VAL A 51 3.20 5.63 -7.86
C VAL A 51 2.96 5.18 -9.29
N MET A 52 3.39 3.97 -9.57
CA MET A 52 3.13 3.25 -10.81
C MET A 52 2.48 1.92 -10.50
N PHE A 53 1.53 1.50 -11.33
CA PHE A 53 0.88 0.20 -11.23
C PHE A 53 0.45 -0.30 -12.61
N GLU A 54 0.21 -1.59 -12.72
CA GLU A 54 -0.32 -2.21 -13.93
C GLU A 54 -1.86 -2.14 -13.92
N GLY A 55 -2.43 -1.54 -14.95
CA GLY A 55 -3.87 -1.50 -15.16
C GLY A 55 -4.42 -2.87 -15.58
N PRO A 56 -5.76 -3.06 -15.57
CA PRO A 56 -6.41 -4.31 -15.94
C PRO A 56 -6.10 -4.75 -17.38
N ASP A 57 -5.76 -3.80 -18.26
CA ASP A 57 -5.40 -4.04 -19.65
C ASP A 57 -3.88 -4.30 -19.83
N GLY A 58 -3.13 -4.54 -18.74
CA GLY A 58 -1.68 -4.75 -18.74
C GLY A 58 -0.85 -3.47 -19.00
N THR A 59 -1.51 -2.31 -19.08
CA THR A 59 -0.85 -1.04 -19.33
C THR A 59 -0.29 -0.46 -18.04
N MET A 60 0.97 -0.01 -18.05
CA MET A 60 1.56 0.70 -16.92
C MET A 60 0.94 2.09 -16.77
N VAL A 61 0.32 2.34 -15.63
CA VAL A 61 -0.34 3.60 -15.27
C VAL A 61 0.49 4.31 -14.20
N ARG A 62 0.76 5.60 -14.41
CA ARG A 62 1.41 6.49 -13.45
C ARG A 62 0.41 7.45 -12.84
N GLY A 63 0.61 7.80 -11.58
CA GLY A 63 -0.21 8.79 -10.89
C GLY A 63 0.30 9.07 -9.48
N PHE A 64 -0.51 9.78 -8.70
CA PHE A 64 -0.20 10.18 -7.33
C PHE A 64 -1.27 9.70 -6.36
N VAL A 65 -0.85 9.36 -5.14
CA VAL A 65 -1.77 8.88 -4.11
C VAL A 65 -2.57 10.03 -3.52
N ILE A 66 -3.90 10.01 -3.68
CA ILE A 66 -4.80 11.03 -3.11
C ILE A 66 -5.47 10.58 -1.81
N ARG A 67 -5.59 9.26 -1.59
CA ARG A 67 -6.20 8.70 -0.38
C ARG A 67 -5.60 7.35 -0.03
N ARG A 68 -5.43 7.09 1.26
CA ARG A 68 -4.98 5.79 1.79
C ARG A 68 -6.03 5.20 2.72
N ASN A 69 -6.48 3.97 2.44
CA ASN A 69 -7.23 3.12 3.34
C ASN A 69 -6.38 1.92 3.76
N ARG A 70 -6.80 1.16 4.79
CA ARG A 70 -6.03 -0.01 5.26
C ARG A 70 -5.91 -1.14 4.22
N LYS A 71 -6.79 -1.20 3.22
CA LYS A 71 -6.82 -2.26 2.19
C LYS A 71 -6.60 -1.76 0.76
N THR A 72 -6.77 -0.46 0.54
CA THR A 72 -6.77 0.14 -0.80
C THR A 72 -6.14 1.52 -0.75
N VAL A 73 -5.55 1.90 -1.88
CA VAL A 73 -5.01 3.23 -2.11
C VAL A 73 -5.75 3.81 -3.32
N THR A 74 -6.18 5.05 -3.21
CA THR A 74 -6.77 5.77 -4.34
C THR A 74 -5.66 6.56 -5.03
N VAL A 75 -5.41 6.24 -6.29
CA VAL A 75 -4.42 6.89 -7.15
C VAL A 75 -5.14 7.78 -8.15
N HIS A 76 -4.67 9.00 -8.29
CA HIS A 76 -5.11 9.94 -9.31
C HIS A 76 -4.05 10.02 -10.42
N THR A 77 -4.48 9.88 -11.66
CA THR A 77 -3.61 9.84 -12.84
C THR A 77 -3.75 11.14 -13.63
N ASP A 78 -2.78 11.46 -14.48
CA ASP A 78 -2.78 12.70 -15.29
C ASP A 78 -4.01 12.82 -16.21
N ASP A 79 -4.65 11.70 -16.57
CA ASP A 79 -5.90 11.63 -17.33
C ASP A 79 -7.16 11.97 -16.49
N ASP A 80 -6.99 12.58 -15.31
CA ASP A 80 -8.05 12.92 -14.34
C ASP A 80 -8.84 11.69 -13.80
N LYS A 81 -8.38 10.47 -14.10
CA LYS A 81 -8.99 9.21 -13.64
C LYS A 81 -8.55 8.86 -12.21
N GLN A 82 -9.43 8.19 -11.49
CA GLN A 82 -9.17 7.67 -10.14
C GLN A 82 -9.20 6.15 -10.13
N TRP A 83 -8.21 5.55 -9.48
CA TRP A 83 -8.03 4.11 -9.39
C TRP A 83 -7.96 3.65 -7.95
N ASN A 84 -8.69 2.58 -7.62
CA ASN A 84 -8.57 1.90 -6.33
C ASN A 84 -7.66 0.69 -6.51
N VAL A 85 -6.45 0.78 -5.97
CA VAL A 85 -5.41 -0.24 -6.17
C VAL A 85 -4.98 -0.80 -4.81
N SER A 86 -4.65 -2.09 -4.77
CA SER A 86 -4.05 -2.69 -3.58
C SER A 86 -2.67 -2.07 -3.33
N PRO A 87 -2.30 -1.70 -2.10
CA PRO A 87 -0.96 -1.20 -1.77
C PRO A 87 0.17 -2.12 -2.27
N SER A 88 -0.07 -3.43 -2.31
CA SER A 88 0.91 -4.43 -2.77
C SER A 88 1.19 -4.39 -4.27
N LEU A 89 0.34 -3.75 -5.06
CA LEU A 89 0.48 -3.62 -6.52
C LEU A 89 1.05 -2.26 -6.94
N LEU A 90 1.35 -1.39 -5.96
CA LEU A 90 1.92 -0.07 -6.21
C LEU A 90 3.44 -0.11 -6.11
N SER A 91 4.10 0.46 -7.11
CA SER A 91 5.54 0.74 -7.08
C SER A 91 5.77 2.24 -6.88
N LEU A 92 6.54 2.62 -5.85
CA LEU A 92 6.90 4.02 -5.61
C LEU A 92 7.86 4.51 -6.69
N THR A 93 7.54 5.64 -7.32
CA THR A 93 8.37 6.25 -8.38
C THR A 93 9.32 7.33 -7.83
N GLY A 94 9.25 7.62 -6.52
CA GLY A 94 10.16 8.55 -5.83
C GLY A 94 9.81 10.03 -5.99
N GLY A 95 8.96 10.42 -6.94
CA GLY A 95 8.45 11.79 -7.06
C GLY A 95 7.30 12.01 -6.07
N HIS A 96 7.46 12.90 -5.10
CA HIS A 96 6.36 13.35 -4.24
C HIS A 96 5.78 14.65 -4.83
N ILE A 97 4.45 14.83 -4.83
CA ILE A 97 3.83 16.09 -5.27
C ILE A 97 4.29 17.31 -4.46
N MET A 98 4.90 17.10 -3.27
CA MET A 98 5.53 18.18 -2.50
C MET A 98 7.00 18.42 -2.89
N ASP A 99 7.65 17.49 -3.58
CA ASP A 99 9.02 17.62 -4.09
C ASP A 99 9.05 18.23 -5.50
N GLU A 100 8.01 17.98 -6.30
CA GLU A 100 7.88 18.54 -7.65
C GLU A 100 7.13 19.88 -7.61
N ALA A 101 7.86 20.99 -7.83
CA ALA A 101 7.22 22.27 -8.14
C ALA A 101 6.27 22.05 -9.35
N PRO A 102 5.00 22.49 -9.28
CA PRO A 102 3.94 22.04 -10.18
C PRO A 102 4.29 22.40 -11.63
N THR A 103 4.85 21.45 -12.36
CA THR A 103 5.19 21.63 -13.77
C THR A 103 3.93 21.32 -14.58
N ARG A 104 3.17 22.40 -14.74
CA ARG A 104 2.20 22.72 -15.79
C ARG A 104 0.74 22.30 -15.58
N ALA A 105 -0.09 23.35 -15.71
CA ALA A 105 -1.51 23.39 -16.03
C ALA A 105 -2.54 23.40 -14.89
N GLY A 106 -2.20 23.96 -13.72
CA GLY A 106 -3.20 24.52 -12.80
C GLY A 106 -3.02 26.03 -12.70
N ARG A 107 -3.82 26.85 -13.38
CA ARG A 107 -3.84 28.30 -13.12
C ARG A 107 -4.42 28.50 -11.72
N VAL A 108 -3.55 28.67 -10.73
CA VAL A 108 -3.92 29.07 -9.37
C VAL A 108 -4.44 30.50 -9.46
N VAL A 109 -5.76 30.66 -9.41
CA VAL A 109 -6.38 31.98 -9.24
C VAL A 109 -6.26 32.38 -7.77
N PRO A 110 -5.56 33.47 -7.44
CA PRO A 110 -5.55 33.97 -6.08
C PRO A 110 -6.96 34.42 -5.71
N PHE A 111 -7.53 33.81 -4.67
CA PHE A 111 -8.73 34.31 -4.02
C PHE A 111 -8.35 35.61 -3.30
N SER A 112 -8.63 36.77 -3.89
CA SER A 112 -8.54 38.03 -3.17
C SER A 112 -9.53 37.98 -2.00
N LYS A 113 -9.03 38.16 -0.78
CA LYS A 113 -9.87 38.30 0.41
C LYS A 113 -10.91 39.41 0.16
N PRO A 114 -12.20 39.17 0.44
CA PRO A 114 -13.19 40.23 0.31
C PRO A 114 -12.82 41.35 1.28
N ASP A 115 -12.77 42.57 0.74
CA ASP A 115 -12.50 43.81 1.48
C ASP A 115 -13.49 43.92 2.64
N SER A 116 -12.98 43.92 3.87
CA SER A 116 -13.77 44.17 5.07
C SER A 116 -14.24 45.62 5.03
N ARG A 117 -15.47 45.83 4.57
CA ARG A 117 -16.13 47.15 4.62
C ARG A 117 -16.10 47.69 6.05
N LYS A 118 -15.62 48.94 6.14
CA LYS A 118 -15.62 49.80 7.33
C LYS A 118 -16.98 49.88 8.02
#